data_AF-A0AAD3DTU9-F1
#
_entry.id   AF-A0AAD3DTU9-F1
#
_cell.length_a   1.000
_cell.length_b   1.000
_cell.length_c   1.000
_cell.angle_alpha   90.00
_cell.angle_beta   90.00
_cell.angle_gamma   90.00
#
_symmetry.space_group_name_H-M   'P 1'
#
loop_
_entity.id
_entity.type
_entity.pdbx_description
1 polymer ?
#
loop_
_entity_poly.entity_id
_entity_poly.type
_entity_poly.pdbx_seq_one_letter_code
_entity_poly.pdbx_strand_id
1 'polypeptide(L)'
;LPPPPPPPPPLAPGIFRPPPPPRPPSPSPPANVLQPPPPSPVALPCEVYLYVYIIPPSPPPVNPYTFNATSCVVLSNKIAMGMASNASALGASITKSFSLSACDPNYVMLRGTFATVQDGMKLQTWLNGPAGLQDWVYAVMGSTQCPLALTGYNFYSIAASLTSVTCLSGTYRTQCAALPPPPSPFPPLLPPSPLPPSPPPPSPPPPLPPSPSPPSPRPPPPSPPPPLPLPPSPPPPTPPPPPPLAPARFRPPSPPPSPRPPSPSPPPPPSPPPSPPPPSPPPPTPPPPSPPPPSPRPPSPAPPLAPGIKRPPPSPRPQPPSPPPPPSPPPPFPPQPLPPSVVTHDCVISNNNVPYAPSTLFLADTVDQQNYPAVAMCTTISAQKCRKAAFCCSMDLAKMEVPVNNACKSDLRRITINGIGVSYSWGLYDNNITTLKFDSLIADLPNPDGATLCWVVRPGACSTPSAFCQTGYCQVSLFSSNNKCCPSTYI
;
A
#
# COMPACT_ATOMS: atom_id res chain seq x y z
N LEU A 1 45.74 -17.05 7.09
CA LEU A 1 45.68 -15.94 6.10
C LEU A 1 47.09 -15.37 5.98
N PRO A 2 47.72 -15.37 4.78
CA PRO A 2 49.00 -14.70 4.59
C PRO A 2 48.84 -13.18 4.73
N PRO A 3 49.89 -12.46 5.19
CA PRO A 3 49.83 -11.01 5.36
C PRO A 3 49.67 -10.29 4.00
N PRO A 4 48.98 -9.14 3.96
CA PRO A 4 48.81 -8.38 2.74
C PRO A 4 50.16 -7.85 2.23
N PRO A 5 50.37 -7.80 0.91
CA PRO A 5 51.60 -7.29 0.33
C PRO A 5 51.78 -5.79 0.65
N PRO A 6 53.03 -5.32 0.80
CA PRO A 6 53.30 -3.93 1.10
C PRO A 6 52.86 -3.01 -0.03
N PRO A 7 52.42 -1.78 0.28
CA PRO A 7 52.00 -0.81 -0.72
C PRO A 7 53.18 -0.39 -1.62
N PRO A 8 52.94 -0.15 -2.92
CA PRO A 8 53.98 0.29 -3.83
C PRO A 8 54.50 1.69 -3.44
N PRO A 9 55.80 1.96 -3.68
CA PRO A 9 56.40 3.24 -3.33
C PRO A 9 55.80 4.39 -4.17
N PRO A 10 55.77 5.62 -3.62
CA PRO A 10 55.24 6.78 -4.32
C PRO A 10 56.08 7.08 -5.56
N LEU A 11 55.40 7.23 -6.71
CA LEU A 11 56.03 7.59 -7.98
C LEU A 11 56.53 9.03 -7.90
N ALA A 12 57.84 9.20 -8.16
CA ALA A 12 58.48 10.49 -8.25
C ALA A 12 57.87 11.34 -9.39
N PRO A 13 57.58 12.63 -9.15
CA PRO A 13 57.05 13.52 -10.17
C PRO A 13 58.18 13.97 -11.11
N GLY A 14 58.01 13.80 -12.43
CA GLY A 14 58.83 14.54 -13.41
C GLY A 14 59.39 13.80 -14.62
N ILE A 15 59.08 12.52 -14.87
CA ILE A 15 59.59 11.83 -16.07
C ILE A 15 58.46 11.71 -17.12
N PHE A 16 58.45 12.64 -18.07
CA PHE A 16 57.74 12.47 -19.34
C PHE A 16 58.36 11.29 -20.09
N ARG A 17 57.68 10.13 -20.06
CA ARG A 17 58.02 9.00 -20.95
C ARG A 17 57.40 9.27 -22.32
N PRO A 18 58.17 9.17 -23.41
CA PRO A 18 57.60 9.23 -24.76
C PRO A 18 56.58 8.10 -24.96
N PRO A 19 55.54 8.34 -25.78
CA PRO A 19 54.52 7.33 -26.04
C PRO A 19 55.17 6.06 -26.60
N PRO A 20 54.78 4.88 -26.10
CA PRO A 20 55.32 3.63 -26.60
C PRO A 20 54.97 3.46 -28.08
N PRO A 21 55.88 2.87 -28.89
CA PRO A 21 55.63 2.62 -30.30
C PRO A 21 54.37 1.75 -30.47
N PRO A 22 53.62 1.95 -31.56
CA PRO A 22 52.41 1.17 -31.83
C PRO A 22 52.72 -0.32 -31.82
N ARG A 23 51.96 -1.05 -30.99
CA ARG A 23 52.11 -2.49 -30.79
C ARG A 23 51.94 -3.18 -32.16
N PRO A 24 52.81 -4.13 -32.52
CA PRO A 24 52.59 -4.99 -33.67
C PRO A 24 51.20 -5.63 -33.56
N PRO A 25 50.45 -5.80 -34.68
CA PRO A 25 49.16 -6.46 -34.66
C PRO A 25 49.33 -7.84 -34.02
N SER A 26 48.63 -8.07 -32.92
CA SER A 26 48.61 -9.38 -32.25
C SER A 26 48.24 -10.45 -33.27
N PRO A 27 48.95 -11.59 -33.30
CA PRO A 27 48.56 -12.72 -34.15
C PRO A 27 47.11 -13.09 -33.83
N SER A 28 46.29 -13.17 -34.87
CA SER A 28 44.90 -13.58 -34.77
C SER A 28 44.81 -14.87 -33.93
N PRO A 29 44.00 -14.91 -32.87
CA PRO A 29 43.86 -16.11 -32.07
C PRO A 29 43.44 -17.27 -32.99
N PRO A 30 43.99 -18.48 -32.79
CA PRO A 30 43.62 -19.64 -33.57
C PRO A 30 42.11 -19.78 -33.54
N ALA A 31 41.51 -20.02 -34.71
CA ALA A 31 40.08 -20.20 -34.89
C ALA A 31 39.55 -21.09 -33.75
N ASN A 32 38.75 -20.47 -32.88
CA ASN A 32 38.25 -21.07 -31.67
C ASN A 32 37.50 -22.33 -32.09
N VAL A 33 38.10 -23.50 -31.85
CA VAL A 33 37.43 -24.79 -31.99
C VAL A 33 36.18 -24.65 -31.16
N LEU A 34 35.02 -24.61 -31.81
CA LEU A 34 33.71 -24.44 -31.19
C LEU A 34 33.57 -25.50 -30.10
N GLN A 35 33.92 -25.12 -28.88
CA GLN A 35 33.69 -25.93 -27.71
C GLN A 35 32.18 -26.14 -27.69
N PRO A 36 31.69 -27.40 -27.75
CA PRO A 36 30.27 -27.67 -27.80
C PRO A 36 29.61 -26.89 -26.66
N PRO A 37 28.50 -26.16 -26.94
CA PRO A 37 27.89 -25.30 -25.94
C PRO A 37 27.69 -26.13 -24.66
N PRO A 38 28.06 -25.58 -23.49
CA PRO A 38 27.89 -26.29 -22.23
C PRO A 38 26.46 -26.81 -22.15
N PRO A 39 26.25 -28.08 -21.72
CA PRO A 39 24.92 -28.68 -21.70
C PRO A 39 23.97 -27.74 -20.98
N SER A 40 22.87 -27.38 -21.63
CA SER A 40 21.86 -26.49 -21.07
C SER A 40 21.50 -26.97 -19.66
N PRO A 41 21.52 -26.09 -18.64
CA PRO A 41 21.24 -26.49 -17.27
C PRO A 41 19.89 -27.21 -17.23
N VAL A 42 19.89 -28.42 -16.65
CA VAL A 42 18.68 -29.23 -16.51
C VAL A 42 17.65 -28.41 -15.75
N ALA A 43 16.54 -28.08 -16.41
CA ALA A 43 15.51 -27.29 -15.78
C ALA A 43 14.89 -28.12 -14.64
N LEU A 44 14.95 -27.59 -13.42
CA LEU A 44 14.41 -28.27 -12.24
C LEU A 44 12.88 -28.13 -12.24
N PRO A 45 12.14 -29.25 -12.15
CA PRO A 45 10.68 -29.20 -12.05
C PRO A 45 10.29 -28.47 -10.76
N CYS A 46 9.26 -27.64 -10.84
CA CYS A 46 8.76 -26.94 -9.65
C CYS A 46 7.47 -27.55 -9.15
N GLU A 47 7.54 -28.14 -7.97
CA GLU A 47 6.41 -28.77 -7.33
C GLU A 47 5.65 -27.80 -6.42
N VAL A 48 4.33 -27.71 -6.60
CA VAL A 48 3.48 -26.74 -5.91
C VAL A 48 2.32 -27.43 -5.20
N TYR A 49 2.05 -26.96 -3.99
CA TYR A 49 0.96 -27.36 -3.12
C TYR A 49 -0.02 -26.21 -2.99
N LEU A 50 -1.30 -26.49 -3.21
CA LEU A 50 -2.39 -25.54 -3.04
C LEU A 50 -3.27 -26.01 -1.90
N TYR A 51 -3.49 -25.15 -0.91
CA TYR A 51 -4.34 -25.41 0.23
C TYR A 51 -5.52 -24.45 0.23
N VAL A 52 -6.71 -24.94 0.53
CA VAL A 52 -7.82 -24.12 0.99
C VAL A 52 -8.29 -24.68 2.31
N TYR A 53 -8.21 -23.91 3.39
CA TYR A 53 -8.58 -24.37 4.71
C TYR A 53 -9.47 -23.40 5.45
N ILE A 54 -10.22 -23.95 6.39
CA ILE A 54 -11.19 -23.26 7.23
C ILE A 54 -10.75 -23.38 8.69
N ILE A 55 -10.91 -22.29 9.45
CA ILE A 55 -10.72 -22.29 10.89
C ILE A 55 -12.06 -21.89 11.52
N PRO A 56 -12.72 -22.79 12.28
CA PRO A 56 -13.97 -22.46 12.96
C PRO A 56 -13.74 -21.44 14.09
N PRO A 57 -14.78 -20.68 14.49
CA PRO A 57 -14.70 -19.81 15.66
C PRO A 57 -14.46 -20.62 16.95
N SER A 58 -13.99 -19.94 17.99
CA SER A 58 -13.85 -20.51 19.34
C SER A 58 -14.85 -19.85 20.30
N PRO A 59 -15.77 -20.60 20.94
CA PRO A 59 -15.98 -22.04 20.80
C PRO A 59 -16.56 -22.44 19.42
N PRO A 60 -16.30 -23.68 18.95
CA PRO A 60 -16.86 -24.15 17.68
C PRO A 60 -18.39 -24.21 17.75
N PRO A 61 -19.07 -23.88 16.64
CA PRO A 61 -20.53 -23.92 16.61
C PRO A 61 -21.03 -25.37 16.66
N VAL A 62 -22.28 -25.55 17.07
CA VAL A 62 -22.91 -26.88 17.23
C VAL A 62 -22.81 -27.72 15.96
N ASN A 63 -22.94 -27.07 14.80
CA ASN A 63 -22.76 -27.69 13.48
C ASN A 63 -21.64 -26.97 12.74
N PRO A 64 -20.37 -27.40 12.90
CA PRO A 64 -19.28 -26.77 12.21
C PRO A 64 -19.40 -26.97 10.71
N TYR A 65 -19.11 -25.92 9.94
CA TYR A 65 -18.88 -26.04 8.51
C TYR A 65 -17.63 -26.90 8.33
N THR A 66 -17.74 -27.95 7.52
CA THR A 66 -16.63 -28.86 7.20
C THR A 66 -16.65 -29.18 5.73
N PHE A 67 -15.47 -29.37 5.13
CA PHE A 67 -15.41 -29.99 3.81
C PHE A 67 -15.89 -31.44 3.89
N ASN A 68 -16.65 -31.84 2.87
CA ASN A 68 -17.05 -33.22 2.64
C ASN A 68 -16.54 -33.66 1.27
N ALA A 69 -16.69 -34.95 0.94
CA ALA A 69 -16.20 -35.49 -0.32
C ALA A 69 -16.70 -34.70 -1.54
N THR A 70 -17.97 -34.27 -1.54
CA THR A 70 -18.57 -33.50 -2.63
C THR A 70 -17.95 -32.11 -2.74
N SER A 71 -17.85 -31.35 -1.64
CA SER A 71 -17.29 -29.99 -1.67
C SER A 71 -15.79 -30.00 -1.98
N CYS A 72 -15.05 -31.03 -1.54
CA CYS A 72 -13.66 -31.24 -1.92
C CYS A 72 -13.49 -31.43 -3.44
N VAL A 73 -14.30 -32.28 -4.07
CA VAL A 73 -14.22 -32.54 -5.52
C VAL A 73 -14.58 -31.29 -6.32
N VAL A 74 -15.66 -30.58 -5.93
CA VAL A 74 -16.08 -29.35 -6.60
C VAL A 74 -14.99 -28.28 -6.51
N LEU A 75 -14.44 -28.06 -5.31
CA LEU A 75 -13.39 -27.07 -5.11
C LEU A 75 -12.10 -27.47 -5.83
N SER A 76 -11.69 -28.74 -5.76
CA SER A 76 -10.48 -29.21 -6.43
C SER A 76 -10.58 -29.09 -7.94
N ASN A 77 -11.74 -29.40 -8.52
CA ASN A 77 -11.95 -29.25 -9.96
C ASN A 77 -11.87 -27.78 -10.37
N LYS A 78 -12.48 -26.87 -9.60
CA LYS A 78 -12.39 -25.43 -9.86
C LYS A 78 -10.94 -24.94 -9.83
N ILE A 79 -10.16 -25.33 -8.82
CA ILE A 79 -8.75 -24.96 -8.69
C ILE A 79 -7.93 -25.54 -9.85
N ALA A 80 -8.08 -26.84 -10.13
CA ALA A 80 -7.33 -27.51 -11.20
C ALA A 80 -7.62 -26.92 -12.58
N MET A 81 -8.89 -26.63 -12.90
CA MET A 81 -9.27 -25.96 -14.15
C MET A 81 -8.71 -24.54 -14.23
N GLY A 82 -8.76 -23.77 -13.12
CA GLY A 82 -8.18 -22.43 -13.06
C GLY A 82 -6.67 -22.44 -13.34
N MET A 83 -5.93 -23.36 -12.71
CA MET A 83 -4.50 -23.54 -12.94
C MET A 83 -4.19 -23.92 -14.40
N ALA A 84 -4.91 -24.90 -14.95
CA ALA A 84 -4.68 -25.36 -16.32
C ALA A 84 -4.99 -24.27 -17.37
N SER A 85 -6.12 -23.58 -17.22
CA SER A 85 -6.55 -22.51 -18.13
C SER A 85 -5.55 -21.35 -18.14
N ASN A 86 -5.14 -20.88 -16.96
CA ASN A 86 -4.21 -19.74 -16.87
C ASN A 86 -2.78 -20.12 -17.23
N ALA A 87 -2.34 -21.35 -16.93
CA ALA A 87 -1.05 -21.83 -17.42
C ALA A 87 -1.00 -21.85 -18.94
N SER A 88 -2.05 -22.36 -19.60
CA SER A 88 -2.16 -22.33 -21.06
C SER A 88 -2.14 -20.89 -21.60
N ALA A 89 -2.95 -19.99 -21.02
CA ALA A 89 -3.04 -18.59 -21.45
C ALA A 89 -1.71 -17.82 -21.31
N LEU A 90 -0.89 -18.16 -20.31
CA LEU A 90 0.38 -17.50 -20.02
C LEU A 90 1.58 -18.24 -20.62
N GLY A 91 1.36 -19.32 -21.39
CA GLY A 91 2.42 -20.13 -21.97
C GLY A 91 3.31 -20.83 -20.92
N ALA A 92 2.74 -21.17 -19.77
CA ALA A 92 3.39 -21.95 -18.72
C ALA A 92 3.15 -23.45 -18.93
N SER A 93 4.19 -24.26 -18.76
CA SER A 93 4.08 -25.71 -18.89
C SER A 93 3.86 -26.39 -17.54
N ILE A 94 2.75 -27.13 -17.42
CA ILE A 94 2.44 -28.01 -16.28
C ILE A 94 2.80 -29.45 -16.67
N THR A 95 3.80 -30.03 -16.02
CA THR A 95 4.22 -31.43 -16.25
C THR A 95 3.37 -32.43 -15.49
N LYS A 96 2.83 -32.02 -14.33
CA LYS A 96 1.86 -32.80 -13.57
C LYS A 96 0.65 -31.94 -13.24
N SER A 97 -0.48 -32.25 -13.86
CA SER A 97 -1.75 -31.57 -13.62
C SER A 97 -2.08 -31.52 -12.13
N PHE A 98 -2.63 -30.40 -11.69
CA PHE A 98 -3.09 -30.25 -10.31
C PHE A 98 -4.25 -31.21 -10.05
N SER A 99 -4.09 -32.08 -9.06
CA SER A 99 -5.14 -33.01 -8.64
C SER A 99 -5.32 -32.98 -7.13
N LEU A 100 -6.53 -33.37 -6.67
CA LEU A 100 -6.84 -33.51 -5.26
C LEU A 100 -5.89 -34.52 -4.62
N SER A 101 -5.12 -34.07 -3.64
CA SER A 101 -4.14 -34.89 -2.92
C SER A 101 -4.61 -35.21 -1.50
N ALA A 102 -5.36 -34.33 -0.85
CA ALA A 102 -6.00 -34.61 0.43
C ALA A 102 -7.31 -33.80 0.58
N CYS A 103 -8.28 -34.41 1.25
CA CYS A 103 -9.55 -33.82 1.61
C CYS A 103 -9.82 -34.17 3.07
N ASP A 104 -9.84 -33.14 3.92
CA ASP A 104 -10.05 -33.21 5.36
C ASP A 104 -11.19 -32.27 5.74
N PRO A 105 -11.93 -32.51 6.85
CA PRO A 105 -12.97 -31.59 7.30
C PRO A 105 -12.56 -30.12 7.34
N ASN A 106 -11.29 -29.81 7.62
CA ASN A 106 -10.81 -28.44 7.71
C ASN A 106 -10.00 -27.95 6.49
N TYR A 107 -9.63 -28.81 5.55
CA TYR A 107 -8.87 -28.37 4.37
C TYR A 107 -8.99 -29.24 3.12
N VAL A 108 -8.75 -28.62 1.98
CA VAL A 108 -8.58 -29.24 0.66
C VAL A 108 -7.16 -28.96 0.18
N MET A 109 -6.43 -30.00 -0.21
CA MET A 109 -5.05 -29.88 -0.72
C MET A 109 -4.94 -30.44 -2.13
N LEU A 110 -4.37 -29.65 -3.04
CA LEU A 110 -3.99 -30.10 -4.38
C LEU A 110 -2.48 -30.08 -4.54
N ARG A 111 -1.99 -30.97 -5.41
CA ARG A 111 -0.57 -31.06 -5.76
C ARG A 111 -0.41 -31.05 -7.28
N GLY A 112 0.53 -30.24 -7.78
CA GLY A 112 0.87 -30.15 -9.19
C GLY A 112 2.35 -29.85 -9.41
N THR A 113 2.80 -29.91 -10.65
CA THR A 113 4.21 -29.66 -11.00
C THR A 113 4.31 -28.88 -12.29
N PHE A 114 5.09 -27.81 -12.27
CA PHE A 114 5.49 -27.05 -13.45
C PHE A 114 6.78 -27.60 -14.04
N ALA A 115 6.97 -27.46 -15.36
CA ALA A 115 8.19 -27.89 -16.04
C ALA A 115 9.41 -27.16 -15.49
N THR A 116 9.28 -25.87 -15.20
CA THR A 116 10.36 -25.01 -14.68
C THR A 116 9.86 -24.05 -13.61
N VAL A 117 10.79 -23.46 -12.86
CA VAL A 117 10.47 -22.35 -11.93
C VAL A 117 9.83 -21.17 -12.66
N GLN A 118 10.32 -20.85 -13.86
CA GLN A 118 9.82 -19.74 -14.67
C GLN A 118 8.35 -19.96 -15.07
N ASP A 119 7.94 -21.20 -15.32
CA ASP A 119 6.57 -21.54 -15.65
C ASP A 119 5.61 -21.30 -14.48
N GLY A 120 6.02 -21.65 -13.26
CA GLY A 120 5.27 -21.28 -12.06
C GLY A 120 5.14 -19.77 -11.93
N MET A 121 6.24 -19.03 -12.09
CA MET A 121 6.27 -17.58 -11.89
C MET A 121 5.34 -16.80 -12.83
N LYS A 122 5.10 -17.31 -14.05
CA LYS A 122 4.16 -16.70 -14.98
C LYS A 122 2.76 -16.55 -14.38
N LEU A 123 2.32 -17.51 -13.56
CA LEU A 123 0.99 -17.49 -12.93
C LEU A 123 0.90 -16.59 -11.69
N GLN A 124 2.02 -16.04 -11.21
CA GLN A 124 2.07 -15.36 -9.92
C GLN A 124 1.11 -14.16 -9.82
N THR A 125 1.00 -13.36 -10.88
CA THR A 125 0.09 -12.21 -10.94
C THR A 125 -1.37 -12.64 -10.94
N TRP A 126 -1.72 -13.68 -11.71
CA TRP A 126 -3.09 -14.21 -11.74
C TRP A 126 -3.48 -14.83 -10.40
N LEU A 127 -2.58 -15.63 -9.81
CA LEU A 127 -2.81 -16.32 -8.54
C LEU A 127 -3.15 -15.33 -7.41
N ASN A 128 -2.46 -14.19 -7.36
CA ASN A 128 -2.69 -13.14 -6.37
C ASN A 128 -3.88 -12.22 -6.72
N GLY A 129 -4.42 -12.35 -7.93
CA GLY A 129 -5.58 -11.59 -8.38
C GLY A 129 -6.91 -12.14 -7.88
N PRO A 130 -8.02 -11.43 -8.17
CA PRO A 130 -9.36 -11.81 -7.70
C PRO A 130 -9.83 -13.16 -8.25
N ALA A 131 -9.33 -13.59 -9.41
CA ALA A 131 -9.66 -14.87 -10.04
C ALA A 131 -8.78 -16.06 -9.58
N GLY A 132 -7.81 -15.82 -8.68
CA GLY A 132 -6.93 -16.83 -8.14
C GLY A 132 -7.34 -17.26 -6.73
N LEU A 133 -6.45 -17.06 -5.76
CA LEU A 133 -6.62 -17.47 -4.37
C LEU A 133 -7.93 -16.96 -3.74
N GLN A 134 -8.35 -15.74 -4.09
CA GLN A 134 -9.57 -15.13 -3.60
C GLN A 134 -10.85 -15.84 -4.10
N ASP A 135 -10.93 -16.13 -5.41
CA ASP A 135 -12.07 -16.85 -6.01
C ASP A 135 -12.25 -18.26 -5.42
N TRP A 136 -11.15 -18.92 -5.02
CA TRP A 136 -11.22 -20.22 -4.37
C TRP A 136 -11.90 -20.15 -3.00
N VAL A 137 -11.57 -19.12 -2.22
CA VAL A 137 -12.22 -18.88 -0.92
C VAL A 137 -13.69 -18.50 -1.10
N TYR A 138 -14.01 -17.65 -2.08
CA TYR A 138 -15.40 -17.29 -2.38
C TYR A 138 -16.23 -18.46 -2.89
N ALA A 139 -15.61 -19.43 -3.57
CA ALA A 139 -16.29 -20.67 -3.93
C ALA A 139 -16.66 -21.53 -2.71
N VAL A 140 -15.84 -21.51 -1.65
CA VAL A 140 -16.18 -22.19 -0.37
C VAL A 140 -17.31 -21.46 0.35
N MET A 141 -17.27 -20.13 0.39
CA MET A 141 -18.30 -19.29 1.02
C MET A 141 -19.62 -19.27 0.22
N GLY A 142 -19.58 -19.60 -1.07
CA GLY A 142 -20.70 -19.50 -2.00
C GLY A 142 -21.03 -18.07 -2.45
N SER A 143 -20.35 -17.04 -1.91
CA SER A 143 -20.53 -15.64 -2.31
C SER A 143 -19.34 -14.76 -1.87
N THR A 144 -19.33 -13.50 -2.29
CA THR A 144 -18.37 -12.48 -1.84
C THR A 144 -18.69 -11.91 -0.45
N GLN A 145 -19.93 -12.10 0.02
CA GLN A 145 -20.38 -11.71 1.36
C GLN A 145 -20.38 -12.93 2.28
N CYS A 146 -20.06 -12.71 3.55
CA CYS A 146 -20.11 -13.79 4.53
C CYS A 146 -21.55 -14.20 4.85
N PRO A 147 -21.95 -15.45 4.54
CA PRO A 147 -23.24 -15.97 4.99
C PRO A 147 -23.28 -16.01 6.52
N LEU A 148 -24.45 -15.79 7.10
CA LEU A 148 -24.64 -15.85 8.57
C LEU A 148 -24.21 -17.20 9.17
N ALA A 149 -24.33 -18.29 8.42
CA ALA A 149 -23.89 -19.62 8.87
C ALA A 149 -22.35 -19.74 9.03
N LEU A 150 -21.60 -18.82 8.42
CA LEU A 150 -20.14 -18.79 8.46
C LEU A 150 -19.61 -17.67 9.36
N THR A 151 -20.46 -16.98 10.12
CA THR A 151 -20.05 -15.96 11.09
C THR A 151 -19.00 -16.50 12.07
N GLY A 152 -17.89 -15.79 12.23
CA GLY A 152 -16.76 -16.15 13.08
C GLY A 152 -15.70 -17.05 12.42
N TYR A 153 -15.96 -17.61 11.24
CA TYR A 153 -14.99 -18.43 10.53
C TYR A 153 -13.89 -17.59 9.88
N ASN A 154 -12.70 -18.19 9.78
CA ASN A 154 -11.61 -17.69 8.95
C ASN A 154 -11.37 -18.66 7.81
N PHE A 155 -11.25 -18.13 6.59
CA PHE A 155 -10.95 -18.90 5.40
C PHE A 155 -9.60 -18.48 4.85
N TYR A 156 -8.85 -19.45 4.38
CA TYR A 156 -7.51 -19.25 3.83
C TYR A 156 -7.37 -20.02 2.52
N SER A 157 -6.66 -19.44 1.57
CA SER A 157 -6.08 -20.17 0.45
C SER A 157 -4.60 -19.86 0.35
N ILE A 158 -3.78 -20.89 0.15
CA ILE A 158 -2.32 -20.80 0.12
C ILE A 158 -1.79 -21.56 -1.08
N ALA A 159 -0.82 -20.98 -1.78
CA ALA A 159 0.05 -21.70 -2.71
C ALA A 159 1.48 -21.68 -2.16
N ALA A 160 2.16 -22.83 -2.19
CA ALA A 160 3.54 -22.95 -1.75
C ALA A 160 4.32 -23.96 -2.58
N SER A 161 5.61 -23.66 -2.82
CA SER A 161 6.60 -24.61 -3.33
C SER A 161 7.45 -25.12 -2.16
N LEU A 162 7.82 -26.40 -2.17
CA LEU A 162 8.70 -27.00 -1.15
C LEU A 162 10.20 -26.83 -1.45
N THR A 163 10.55 -26.39 -2.66
CA THR A 163 11.96 -26.20 -3.03
C THR A 163 12.48 -24.85 -2.52
N SER A 164 13.80 -24.72 -2.35
CA SER A 164 14.45 -23.47 -1.94
C SER A 164 14.25 -22.31 -2.92
N VAL A 165 13.68 -22.59 -4.10
CA VAL A 165 13.34 -21.61 -5.13
C VAL A 165 11.82 -21.61 -5.28
N THR A 166 11.17 -20.57 -4.76
CA THR A 166 9.72 -20.41 -4.82
C THR A 166 9.30 -20.07 -6.25
N CYS A 167 8.78 -21.05 -7.01
CA CYS A 167 8.25 -20.76 -8.34
C CYS A 167 6.83 -20.17 -8.32
N LEU A 168 6.05 -20.52 -7.30
CA LEU A 168 4.70 -20.00 -7.13
C LEU A 168 4.39 -20.00 -5.64
N SER A 169 3.99 -18.85 -5.13
CA SER A 169 3.63 -18.68 -3.72
C SER A 169 2.58 -17.61 -3.55
N GLY A 170 1.64 -17.80 -2.65
CA GLY A 170 0.67 -16.76 -2.35
C GLY A 170 -0.20 -17.15 -1.18
N THR A 171 -0.86 -16.17 -0.58
CA THR A 171 -1.82 -16.41 0.49
C THR A 171 -2.94 -15.39 0.38
N TYR A 172 -4.17 -15.85 0.55
CA TYR A 172 -5.34 -15.00 0.71
C TYR A 172 -6.10 -15.45 1.96
N ARG A 173 -6.64 -14.49 2.70
CA ARG A 173 -7.47 -14.72 3.88
C ARG A 173 -8.69 -13.83 3.81
N THR A 174 -9.82 -14.38 4.24
CA THR A 174 -10.98 -13.58 4.63
C THR A 174 -11.54 -14.09 5.95
N GLN A 175 -12.17 -13.18 6.70
CA GLN A 175 -12.81 -13.49 7.95
C GLN A 175 -14.27 -13.07 7.87
N CYS A 176 -15.15 -13.98 8.27
CA CYS A 176 -16.54 -13.63 8.51
C CYS A 176 -16.63 -13.02 9.89
N ALA A 177 -16.76 -11.69 9.93
CA ALA A 177 -16.86 -10.93 11.17
C ALA A 177 -17.92 -11.56 12.07
N ALA A 178 -17.57 -11.75 13.35
CA ALA A 178 -18.56 -12.10 14.36
C ALA A 178 -19.62 -10.99 14.39
N LEU A 179 -20.89 -11.35 14.54
CA LEU A 179 -21.91 -10.36 14.82
C LEU A 179 -21.44 -9.56 16.05
N PRO A 180 -21.48 -8.22 16.01
CA PRO A 180 -21.16 -7.43 17.19
C PRO A 180 -21.99 -7.97 18.34
N PRO A 181 -21.39 -8.16 19.54
CA PRO A 181 -22.14 -8.65 20.68
C PRO A 181 -23.39 -7.78 20.83
N PRO A 182 -24.57 -8.37 21.09
CA PRO A 182 -25.77 -7.58 21.32
C PRO A 182 -25.42 -6.50 22.34
N PRO A 183 -25.79 -5.22 22.09
CA PRO A 183 -25.45 -4.13 22.98
C PRO A 183 -25.83 -4.58 24.39
N SER A 184 -24.85 -4.58 25.30
CA SER A 184 -25.07 -5.08 26.66
C SER A 184 -26.34 -4.44 27.20
N PRO A 185 -27.25 -5.22 27.85
CA PRO A 185 -28.42 -4.61 28.46
C PRO A 185 -27.92 -3.46 29.33
N PHE A 186 -28.39 -2.25 29.01
CA PHE A 186 -27.93 -1.04 29.70
C PHE A 186 -27.92 -1.34 31.21
N PRO A 187 -26.79 -1.14 31.91
CA PRO A 187 -26.80 -1.30 33.36
C PRO A 187 -27.92 -0.39 33.90
N PRO A 188 -28.73 -0.87 34.86
CA PRO A 188 -29.71 -0.01 35.50
C PRO A 188 -28.97 1.25 35.97
N LEU A 189 -29.40 2.40 35.45
CA LEU A 189 -28.76 3.69 35.69
C LEU A 189 -28.43 3.81 37.18
N LEU A 190 -27.14 3.77 37.52
CA LEU A 190 -26.70 4.09 38.87
C LEU A 190 -27.19 5.52 39.17
N PRO A 191 -27.76 5.76 40.36
CA PRO A 191 -28.15 7.11 40.74
C PRO A 191 -26.93 8.04 40.61
N PRO A 192 -27.09 9.21 39.99
CA PRO A 192 -25.97 10.11 39.73
C PRO A 192 -25.30 10.48 41.06
N SER A 193 -23.98 10.27 41.14
CA SER A 193 -23.18 10.82 42.22
C SER A 193 -23.42 12.33 42.30
N PRO A 194 -23.58 12.92 43.51
CA PRO A 194 -23.82 14.34 43.67
C PRO A 194 -22.65 15.11 43.04
N LEU A 195 -22.98 15.99 42.08
CA LEU A 195 -22.00 16.90 41.50
C LEU A 195 -21.38 17.76 42.61
N PRO A 196 -20.06 17.99 42.59
CA PRO A 196 -19.45 19.01 43.43
C PRO A 196 -20.12 20.38 43.15
N PRO A 197 -20.27 21.23 44.18
CA PRO A 197 -20.92 22.53 44.03
C PRO A 197 -20.18 23.37 42.99
N SER A 198 -20.93 23.86 42.00
CA SER A 198 -20.41 24.75 40.98
C SER A 198 -19.79 26.00 41.61
N PRO A 199 -18.60 26.45 41.15
CA PRO A 199 -18.04 27.71 41.58
C PRO A 199 -18.98 28.87 41.21
N PRO A 200 -18.98 29.96 42.02
CA PRO A 200 -19.80 31.13 41.74
C PRO A 200 -19.46 31.73 40.36
N PRO A 201 -20.46 32.19 39.60
CA PRO A 201 -20.25 32.77 38.29
C PRO A 201 -19.35 34.01 38.40
N PRO A 202 -18.32 34.15 37.55
CA PRO A 202 -17.51 35.36 37.52
C PRO A 202 -18.36 36.57 37.10
N SER A 203 -18.14 37.69 37.77
CA SER A 203 -18.82 38.96 37.53
C SER A 203 -18.75 39.36 36.05
N PRO A 204 -19.84 39.91 35.48
CA PRO A 204 -19.87 40.30 34.08
C PRO A 204 -18.82 41.39 33.79
N PRO A 205 -18.05 41.27 32.70
CA PRO A 205 -17.12 42.32 32.29
C PRO A 205 -17.87 43.60 31.91
N PRO A 206 -17.24 44.78 32.12
CA PRO A 206 -17.84 46.06 31.76
C PRO A 206 -18.14 46.15 30.25
N PRO A 207 -19.17 46.91 29.85
CA PRO A 207 -19.55 47.07 28.46
C PRO A 207 -18.40 47.71 27.66
N LEU A 208 -18.00 47.04 26.58
CA LEU A 208 -17.04 47.56 25.61
C LEU A 208 -17.62 48.81 24.91
N PRO A 209 -16.79 49.82 24.60
CA PRO A 209 -17.21 51.01 23.85
C PRO A 209 -17.67 50.64 22.43
N PRO A 210 -18.57 51.45 21.82
CA PRO A 210 -19.08 51.21 20.48
C PRO A 210 -17.96 51.23 19.45
N SER A 211 -17.86 50.15 18.66
CA SER A 211 -16.95 50.06 17.51
C SER A 211 -17.25 51.16 16.49
N PRO A 212 -16.22 51.82 15.92
CA PRO A 212 -16.40 52.79 14.85
C PRO A 212 -16.96 52.09 13.60
N SER A 213 -17.91 52.75 12.93
CA SER A 213 -18.50 52.29 11.68
C SER A 213 -17.44 52.03 10.61
N PRO A 214 -17.53 50.91 9.87
CA PRO A 214 -16.59 50.62 8.80
C PRO A 214 -16.71 51.66 7.67
N PRO A 215 -15.59 52.08 7.05
CA PRO A 215 -15.61 52.98 5.90
C PRO A 215 -16.30 52.31 4.70
N SER A 216 -17.12 53.08 3.99
CA SER A 216 -17.86 52.63 2.82
C SER A 216 -16.94 51.99 1.77
N PRO A 217 -17.35 50.87 1.14
CA PRO A 217 -16.56 50.20 0.12
C PRO A 217 -16.35 51.11 -1.10
N ARG A 218 -15.10 51.17 -1.56
CA ARG A 218 -14.70 51.90 -2.76
C ARG A 218 -15.35 51.25 -3.99
N PRO A 219 -15.87 52.03 -4.96
CA PRO A 219 -16.47 51.47 -6.16
C PRO A 219 -15.47 50.64 -6.96
N PRO A 220 -15.90 49.53 -7.58
CA PRO A 220 -15.03 48.68 -8.39
C PRO A 220 -14.52 49.44 -9.61
N PRO A 221 -13.26 49.21 -10.03
CA PRO A 221 -12.70 49.82 -11.23
C PRO A 221 -13.47 49.37 -12.48
N PRO A 222 -13.56 50.24 -13.52
CA PRO A 222 -14.24 49.92 -14.76
C PRO A 222 -13.57 48.72 -15.46
N SER A 223 -14.41 47.79 -15.92
CA SER A 223 -13.98 46.60 -16.68
C SER A 223 -13.16 47.00 -17.91
N PRO A 224 -12.05 46.30 -18.23
CA PRO A 224 -11.30 46.55 -19.44
C PRO A 224 -12.14 46.20 -20.69
N PRO A 225 -11.94 46.92 -21.81
CA PRO A 225 -12.65 46.65 -23.06
C PRO A 225 -12.31 45.24 -23.59
N PRO A 226 -13.26 44.58 -24.29
CA PRO A 226 -13.05 43.27 -24.87
C PRO A 226 -11.92 43.30 -25.91
N PRO A 227 -11.08 42.24 -26.01
CA PRO A 227 -10.06 42.15 -27.05
C PRO A 227 -10.71 42.14 -28.44
N LEU A 228 -10.15 42.93 -29.36
CA LEU A 228 -10.53 42.92 -30.77
C LEU A 228 -10.34 41.50 -31.35
N PRO A 229 -11.25 41.05 -32.25
CA PRO A 229 -11.10 39.77 -32.93
C PRO A 229 -9.81 39.75 -33.75
N LEU A 230 -9.00 38.71 -33.53
CA LEU A 230 -7.81 38.44 -34.34
C LEU A 230 -8.21 38.21 -35.82
N PRO A 231 -7.43 38.73 -36.78
CA PRO A 231 -7.69 38.53 -38.20
C PRO A 231 -7.59 37.04 -38.58
N PRO A 232 -8.39 36.59 -39.57
CA PRO A 232 -8.34 35.21 -40.05
C PRO A 232 -6.95 34.87 -40.58
N SER A 233 -6.41 33.73 -40.16
CA SER A 233 -5.13 33.22 -40.65
C SER A 233 -5.19 32.95 -42.15
N PRO A 234 -4.12 33.26 -42.91
CA PRO A 234 -4.08 33.03 -44.35
C PRO A 234 -4.17 31.53 -44.68
N PRO A 235 -4.80 31.17 -45.81
CA PRO A 235 -4.89 29.78 -46.23
C PRO A 235 -3.49 29.20 -46.50
N PRO A 236 -3.25 27.93 -46.13
CA PRO A 236 -1.96 27.27 -46.39
C PRO A 236 -1.70 27.18 -47.90
N PRO A 237 -0.43 27.33 -48.33
CA PRO A 237 -0.06 27.24 -49.73
C PRO A 237 -0.37 25.85 -50.30
N THR A 238 -0.97 25.83 -51.48
CA THR A 238 -1.28 24.60 -52.23
C THR A 238 0.00 23.84 -52.57
N PRO A 239 0.05 22.52 -52.34
CA PRO A 239 1.22 21.72 -52.69
C PRO A 239 1.44 21.68 -54.22
N PRO A 240 2.70 21.66 -54.69
CA PRO A 240 3.01 21.60 -56.11
C PRO A 240 2.56 20.28 -56.74
N PRO A 241 2.17 20.28 -58.03
CA PRO A 241 1.73 19.09 -58.73
C PRO A 241 2.88 18.06 -58.88
N PRO A 242 2.57 16.75 -58.80
CA PRO A 242 3.57 15.72 -58.98
C PRO A 242 4.09 15.67 -60.42
N PRO A 243 5.40 15.38 -60.62
CA PRO A 243 5.99 15.27 -61.95
C PRO A 243 5.46 14.05 -62.73
N PRO A 244 5.44 14.11 -64.07
CA PRO A 244 4.93 13.05 -64.92
C PRO A 244 5.76 11.77 -64.81
N LEU A 245 5.07 10.64 -64.62
CA LEU A 245 5.63 9.29 -64.54
C LEU A 245 6.23 8.90 -65.90
N ALA A 246 7.53 8.58 -65.89
CA ALA A 246 8.23 8.00 -67.04
C ALA A 246 7.93 6.49 -67.19
N PRO A 247 8.01 5.92 -68.41
CA PRO A 247 7.56 4.55 -68.68
C PRO A 247 8.48 3.47 -68.06
N ALA A 248 7.84 2.46 -67.52
CA ALA A 248 8.42 1.31 -66.84
C ALA A 248 9.42 0.53 -67.70
N ARG A 249 10.60 0.26 -67.14
CA ARG A 249 11.45 -0.87 -67.56
C ARG A 249 11.49 -1.89 -66.42
N PHE A 250 11.08 -3.11 -66.75
CA PHE A 250 11.08 -4.29 -65.90
C PHE A 250 12.42 -4.47 -65.18
N ARG A 251 12.40 -4.42 -63.84
CA ARG A 251 13.48 -4.93 -62.99
C ARG A 251 12.92 -5.94 -61.97
N PRO A 252 13.75 -6.90 -61.53
CA PRO A 252 13.34 -8.03 -60.70
C PRO A 252 12.90 -7.58 -59.29
N PRO A 253 12.07 -8.37 -58.58
CA PRO A 253 11.51 -7.99 -57.29
C PRO A 253 12.62 -7.82 -56.25
N SER A 254 12.72 -6.61 -55.71
CA SER A 254 13.59 -6.28 -54.58
C SER A 254 12.92 -6.71 -53.26
N PRO A 255 13.69 -7.07 -52.23
CA PRO A 255 13.17 -7.44 -50.92
C PRO A 255 12.36 -6.28 -50.28
N PRO A 256 11.38 -6.61 -49.41
CA PRO A 256 10.47 -5.62 -48.84
C PRO A 256 11.23 -4.54 -48.07
N PRO A 257 10.94 -3.25 -48.30
CA PRO A 257 11.58 -2.16 -47.59
C PRO A 257 11.20 -2.19 -46.11
N SER A 258 12.20 -1.97 -45.26
CA SER A 258 12.00 -1.82 -43.81
C SER A 258 11.00 -0.69 -43.52
N PRO A 259 10.10 -0.86 -42.54
CA PRO A 259 9.08 0.13 -42.22
C PRO A 259 9.74 1.45 -41.82
N ARG A 260 9.32 2.54 -42.46
CA ARG A 260 9.75 3.90 -42.11
C ARG A 260 9.36 4.19 -40.65
N PRO A 261 10.26 4.80 -39.85
CA PRO A 261 9.90 5.32 -38.55
C PRO A 261 8.71 6.29 -38.67
N PRO A 262 7.71 6.22 -37.79
CA PRO A 262 6.60 7.17 -37.79
C PRO A 262 7.15 8.58 -37.58
N SER A 263 6.71 9.53 -38.41
CA SER A 263 7.01 10.95 -38.21
C SER A 263 6.56 11.38 -36.81
N PRO A 264 7.37 12.20 -36.10
CA PRO A 264 7.00 12.71 -34.79
C PRO A 264 5.70 13.52 -34.92
N SER A 265 4.73 13.19 -34.07
CA SER A 265 3.48 13.96 -33.97
C SER A 265 3.78 15.41 -33.59
N PRO A 266 3.08 16.39 -34.20
CA PRO A 266 3.24 17.79 -33.83
C PRO A 266 2.92 17.99 -32.33
N PRO A 267 3.61 18.93 -31.65
CA PRO A 267 3.34 19.21 -30.25
C PRO A 267 1.89 19.68 -30.06
N PRO A 268 1.22 19.24 -28.97
CA PRO A 268 -0.15 19.66 -28.68
C PRO A 268 -0.19 21.19 -28.46
N PRO A 269 -1.29 21.85 -28.86
CA PRO A 269 -1.47 23.27 -28.62
C PRO A 269 -1.47 23.57 -27.11
N PRO A 270 -0.97 24.76 -26.70
CA PRO A 270 -0.96 25.16 -25.30
C PRO A 270 -2.38 25.18 -24.73
N SER A 271 -2.54 24.62 -23.53
CA SER A 271 -3.82 24.58 -22.83
C SER A 271 -4.30 26.00 -22.50
N PRO A 272 -5.61 26.30 -22.66
CA PRO A 272 -6.16 27.58 -22.27
C PRO A 272 -6.00 27.83 -20.76
N PRO A 273 -5.83 29.09 -20.34
CA PRO A 273 -5.71 29.43 -18.92
C PRO A 273 -6.97 29.02 -18.14
N PRO A 274 -6.83 28.53 -16.90
CA PRO A 274 -7.96 28.12 -16.08
C PRO A 274 -8.86 29.31 -15.76
N SER A 275 -10.18 29.13 -15.90
CA SER A 275 -11.19 30.09 -15.47
C SER A 275 -11.08 30.38 -13.97
N PRO A 276 -11.32 31.63 -13.52
CA PRO A 276 -11.29 31.96 -12.11
C PRO A 276 -12.36 31.17 -11.33
N PRO A 277 -12.07 30.75 -10.08
CA PRO A 277 -13.01 30.02 -9.26
C PRO A 277 -14.23 30.90 -8.90
N PRO A 278 -15.44 30.31 -8.83
CA PRO A 278 -16.63 31.03 -8.40
C PRO A 278 -16.50 31.51 -6.94
N PRO A 279 -17.13 32.65 -6.59
CA PRO A 279 -17.12 33.17 -5.22
C PRO A 279 -17.78 32.18 -4.25
N SER A 280 -17.16 32.02 -3.08
CA SER A 280 -17.64 31.10 -2.05
C SER A 280 -19.02 31.52 -1.51
N PRO A 281 -19.93 30.55 -1.22
CA PRO A 281 -21.21 30.86 -0.61
C PRO A 281 -21.04 31.38 0.83
N PRO A 282 -21.95 32.25 1.31
CA PRO A 282 -21.92 32.75 2.68
C PRO A 282 -22.15 31.61 3.70
N PRO A 283 -21.55 31.70 4.90
CA PRO A 283 -21.69 30.69 5.94
C PRO A 283 -23.14 30.59 6.45
N PRO A 284 -23.61 29.39 6.81
CA PRO A 284 -24.94 29.19 7.38
C PRO A 284 -25.05 29.81 8.78
N THR A 285 -26.21 30.39 9.08
CA THR A 285 -26.52 30.98 10.39
C THR A 285 -26.62 29.90 11.48
N PRO A 286 -26.09 30.15 12.69
CA PRO A 286 -26.14 29.18 13.78
C PRO A 286 -27.58 28.97 14.30
N PRO A 287 -27.92 27.75 14.76
CA PRO A 287 -29.24 27.45 15.31
C PRO A 287 -29.47 28.12 16.68
N PRO A 288 -30.73 28.43 17.02
CA PRO A 288 -31.07 29.10 18.28
C PRO A 288 -30.88 28.19 19.50
N PRO A 289 -30.53 28.76 20.67
CA PRO A 289 -30.28 28.01 21.90
C PRO A 289 -31.57 27.42 22.50
N SER A 290 -31.46 26.21 23.03
CA SER A 290 -32.57 25.47 23.66
C SER A 290 -32.96 26.04 25.04
N PRO A 291 -34.24 25.92 25.45
CA PRO A 291 -34.73 26.46 26.72
C PRO A 291 -34.22 25.68 27.94
N PRO A 292 -34.06 26.35 29.10
CA PRO A 292 -33.52 25.74 30.31
C PRO A 292 -34.52 24.80 31.01
N PRO A 293 -34.04 23.72 31.65
CA PRO A 293 -34.88 22.74 32.33
C PRO A 293 -35.43 23.25 33.68
N PRO A 294 -36.58 22.70 34.14
CA PRO A 294 -37.23 23.10 35.38
C PRO A 294 -36.47 22.64 36.64
N SER A 295 -36.56 23.47 37.69
CA SER A 295 -35.83 23.28 38.96
C SER A 295 -36.35 22.10 39.80
N PRO A 296 -35.46 21.30 40.42
CA PRO A 296 -35.85 20.14 41.23
C PRO A 296 -36.27 20.51 42.67
N ARG A 297 -37.15 19.67 43.23
CA ARG A 297 -37.73 19.80 44.58
C ARG A 297 -36.74 19.42 45.71
N PRO A 298 -36.91 19.94 46.94
CA PRO A 298 -35.99 19.69 48.05
C PRO A 298 -36.10 18.24 48.60
N PRO A 299 -34.99 17.60 48.99
CA PRO A 299 -34.99 16.25 49.55
C PRO A 299 -35.39 16.24 51.04
N SER A 300 -36.06 15.16 51.45
CA SER A 300 -36.46 14.88 52.84
C SER A 300 -35.31 14.29 53.68
N PRO A 301 -35.28 14.52 55.01
CA PRO A 301 -34.21 14.10 55.90
C PRO A 301 -34.23 12.59 56.24
N ALA A 302 -33.04 12.03 56.43
CA ALA A 302 -32.79 10.61 56.72
C ALA A 302 -32.97 10.26 58.21
N PRO A 303 -33.37 8.99 58.53
CA PRO A 303 -33.57 8.54 59.90
C PRO A 303 -32.27 8.06 60.60
N PRO A 304 -32.23 8.04 61.94
CA PRO A 304 -31.01 7.73 62.70
C PRO A 304 -30.79 6.22 62.91
N LEU A 305 -29.52 5.81 62.86
CA LEU A 305 -29.05 4.45 63.12
C LEU A 305 -28.96 4.16 64.63
N ALA A 306 -29.50 3.01 65.03
CA ALA A 306 -29.47 2.52 66.41
C ALA A 306 -28.16 1.77 66.74
N PRO A 307 -27.62 1.87 67.97
CA PRO A 307 -26.38 1.21 68.37
C PRO A 307 -26.60 -0.05 69.22
N GLY A 308 -25.79 -1.09 68.96
CA GLY A 308 -25.43 -2.09 69.97
C GLY A 308 -25.84 -3.53 69.69
N ILE A 309 -24.99 -4.28 68.97
CA ILE A 309 -24.94 -5.75 69.08
C ILE A 309 -23.46 -6.19 69.07
N LYS A 310 -22.98 -6.70 70.21
CA LYS A 310 -21.65 -7.33 70.35
C LYS A 310 -21.66 -8.69 69.63
N ARG A 311 -20.75 -8.89 68.67
CA ARG A 311 -20.60 -10.17 67.95
C ARG A 311 -19.70 -11.15 68.74
N PRO A 312 -19.98 -12.47 68.70
CA PRO A 312 -19.14 -13.50 69.31
C PRO A 312 -17.86 -13.77 68.48
N PRO A 313 -16.84 -14.42 69.07
CA PRO A 313 -15.58 -14.70 68.40
C PRO A 313 -15.75 -15.72 67.24
N PRO A 314 -15.09 -15.51 66.09
CA PRO A 314 -15.27 -16.34 64.92
C PRO A 314 -14.52 -17.67 65.04
N SER A 315 -15.20 -18.77 64.69
CA SER A 315 -14.60 -20.09 64.50
C SER A 315 -13.52 -20.07 63.40
N PRO A 316 -12.53 -21.00 63.44
CA PRO A 316 -11.48 -21.08 62.45
C PRO A 316 -12.07 -21.34 61.06
N ARG A 317 -11.86 -20.39 60.15
CA ARG A 317 -12.35 -20.46 58.78
C ARG A 317 -11.57 -21.56 58.03
N PRO A 318 -12.24 -22.51 57.36
CA PRO A 318 -11.59 -23.41 56.43
C PRO A 318 -10.75 -22.60 55.43
N GLN A 319 -9.49 -22.99 55.22
CA GLN A 319 -8.65 -22.35 54.23
C GLN A 319 -9.35 -22.40 52.87
N PRO A 320 -9.52 -21.26 52.19
CA PRO A 320 -10.07 -21.23 50.85
C PRO A 320 -9.21 -22.12 49.94
N PRO A 321 -9.80 -22.93 49.06
CA PRO A 321 -9.03 -23.64 48.05
C PRO A 321 -8.20 -22.62 47.27
N SER A 322 -6.92 -22.93 47.08
CA SER A 322 -5.99 -22.09 46.32
C SER A 322 -6.65 -21.66 45.01
N PRO A 323 -6.62 -20.36 44.66
CA PRO A 323 -7.22 -19.90 43.42
C PRO A 323 -6.60 -20.68 42.26
N PRO A 324 -7.41 -21.13 41.28
CA PRO A 324 -6.90 -21.82 40.12
C PRO A 324 -5.83 -20.94 39.45
N PRO A 325 -4.75 -21.54 38.93
CA PRO A 325 -3.72 -20.81 38.22
C PRO A 325 -4.38 -19.95 37.13
N PRO A 326 -3.95 -18.68 36.96
CA PRO A 326 -4.53 -17.81 35.95
C PRO A 326 -4.49 -18.53 34.59
N PRO A 327 -5.60 -18.51 33.82
CA PRO A 327 -5.63 -19.15 32.52
C PRO A 327 -4.46 -18.64 31.69
N SER A 328 -3.70 -19.58 31.11
CA SER A 328 -2.58 -19.25 30.23
C SER A 328 -3.02 -18.19 29.23
N PRO A 329 -2.24 -17.11 29.01
CA PRO A 329 -2.59 -16.11 28.03
C PRO A 329 -2.87 -16.80 26.69
N PRO A 330 -3.96 -16.44 26.00
CA PRO A 330 -4.30 -17.06 24.72
C PRO A 330 -3.09 -16.95 23.78
N PRO A 331 -2.83 -18.01 22.99
CA PRO A 331 -1.71 -17.97 22.04
C PRO A 331 -1.83 -16.72 21.17
N PRO A 332 -0.72 -16.00 20.91
CA PRO A 332 -0.75 -14.80 20.10
C PRO A 332 -1.41 -15.11 18.76
N PHE A 333 -2.37 -14.27 18.34
CA PHE A 333 -3.06 -14.46 17.07
C PHE A 333 -2.04 -14.60 15.93
N PRO A 334 -2.21 -15.59 15.03
CA PRO A 334 -1.32 -15.72 13.89
C PRO A 334 -1.37 -14.43 13.05
N PRO A 335 -0.20 -13.90 12.61
CA PRO A 335 -0.14 -12.64 11.87
C PRO A 335 -1.04 -12.69 10.62
N GLN A 336 -1.82 -11.64 10.40
CA GLN A 336 -2.70 -11.53 9.23
C GLN A 336 -1.84 -11.53 7.95
N PRO A 337 -2.24 -12.26 6.88
CA PRO A 337 -1.54 -12.16 5.61
C PRO A 337 -1.62 -10.74 5.07
N LEU A 338 -0.47 -10.17 4.72
CA LEU A 338 -0.40 -8.85 4.09
C LEU A 338 -1.07 -8.91 2.71
N PRO A 339 -1.78 -7.84 2.27
CA PRO A 339 -2.34 -7.79 0.93
C PRO A 339 -1.23 -7.87 -0.14
N PRO A 340 -1.58 -8.16 -1.41
CA PRO A 340 -0.61 -8.12 -2.50
C PRO A 340 -0.10 -6.69 -2.73
N SER A 341 1.20 -6.56 -2.97
CA SER A 341 1.85 -5.27 -3.24
C SER A 341 1.26 -4.59 -4.48
N VAL A 342 0.90 -3.32 -4.32
CA VAL A 342 0.51 -2.42 -5.41
C VAL A 342 1.75 -2.05 -6.20
N VAL A 343 1.80 -2.46 -7.47
CA VAL A 343 2.91 -2.15 -8.38
C VAL A 343 2.61 -0.83 -9.08
N THR A 344 3.43 0.20 -8.85
CA THR A 344 3.27 1.51 -9.50
C THR A 344 4.23 1.72 -10.66
N HIS A 345 5.32 0.95 -10.75
CA HIS A 345 6.33 1.07 -11.80
C HIS A 345 6.91 -0.29 -12.19
N ASP A 346 7.45 -0.37 -13.40
CA ASP A 346 8.24 -1.51 -13.86
C ASP A 346 9.70 -1.37 -13.38
N CYS A 347 10.00 -1.99 -12.24
CA CYS A 347 11.28 -1.93 -11.55
C CYS A 347 11.46 -3.15 -10.64
N VAL A 348 12.67 -3.37 -10.13
CA VAL A 348 12.95 -4.50 -9.24
C VAL A 348 12.37 -4.23 -7.85
N ILE A 349 11.26 -4.90 -7.54
CA ILE A 349 10.60 -4.88 -6.23
C ILE A 349 11.26 -5.93 -5.34
N SER A 350 12.38 -5.56 -4.70
CA SER A 350 13.06 -6.43 -3.74
C SER A 350 13.39 -5.65 -2.48
N ASN A 351 12.94 -6.14 -1.33
CA ASN A 351 13.34 -5.62 -0.01
C ASN A 351 14.65 -6.25 0.49
N ASN A 352 15.18 -7.24 -0.23
CA ASN A 352 16.43 -7.91 0.13
C ASN A 352 17.62 -7.16 -0.48
N ASN A 353 18.67 -6.95 0.34
CA ASN A 353 19.91 -6.30 -0.08
C ASN A 353 19.71 -4.90 -0.70
N VAL A 354 18.84 -4.08 -0.12
CA VAL A 354 18.68 -2.65 -0.45
C VAL A 354 19.28 -1.80 0.67
N PRO A 355 19.84 -0.62 0.37
CA PRO A 355 20.54 0.22 1.36
C PRO A 355 19.59 0.98 2.29
N TYR A 356 18.31 1.14 1.95
CA TYR A 356 17.35 1.90 2.73
C TYR A 356 16.08 1.10 3.00
N ALA A 357 15.52 1.24 4.20
CA ALA A 357 14.24 0.67 4.59
C ALA A 357 13.44 1.66 5.46
N PRO A 358 12.12 1.85 5.20
CA PRO A 358 11.27 2.61 6.08
C PRO A 358 10.93 1.81 7.34
N SER A 359 10.79 2.50 8.47
CA SER A 359 10.32 1.91 9.73
C SER A 359 8.80 1.71 9.70
N THR A 360 8.27 1.04 10.73
CA THR A 360 6.83 1.02 10.99
C THR A 360 6.27 2.44 11.06
N LEU A 361 5.04 2.59 10.60
CA LEU A 361 4.32 3.85 10.64
C LEU A 361 3.99 4.21 12.09
N PHE A 362 4.18 5.48 12.46
CA PHE A 362 3.70 6.02 13.72
C PHE A 362 2.79 7.23 13.46
N LEU A 363 1.83 7.42 14.37
CA LEU A 363 0.88 8.54 14.31
C LEU A 363 1.27 9.58 15.35
N ALA A 364 1.14 10.86 14.99
CA ALA A 364 1.31 11.97 15.90
C ALA A 364 0.22 13.02 15.67
N ASP A 365 -0.33 13.55 16.76
CA ASP A 365 -1.21 14.72 16.70
C ASP A 365 -0.37 15.95 16.29
N THR A 366 -0.91 16.76 15.38
CA THR A 366 -0.25 17.95 14.86
C THR A 366 -1.28 19.00 14.44
N VAL A 367 -0.81 20.03 13.73
CA VAL A 367 -1.66 21.05 13.11
C VAL A 367 -1.32 21.22 11.64
N ASP A 368 -2.28 21.58 10.79
CA ASP A 368 -2.06 21.88 9.37
C ASP A 368 -1.40 23.27 9.15
N GLN A 369 -1.28 23.72 7.89
CA GLN A 369 -0.66 25.02 7.58
C GLN A 369 -1.49 26.21 8.10
N GLN A 370 -2.76 25.99 8.42
CA GLN A 370 -3.68 26.99 8.95
C GLN A 370 -3.87 26.84 10.46
N ASN A 371 -3.01 26.05 11.12
CA ASN A 371 -3.04 25.80 12.55
C ASN A 371 -4.31 25.07 13.04
N TYR A 372 -5.02 24.36 12.15
CA TYR A 372 -6.13 23.48 12.55
C TYR A 372 -5.61 22.12 13.00
N PRO A 373 -6.28 21.43 13.95
CA PRO A 373 -5.90 20.08 14.35
C PRO A 373 -5.78 19.14 13.15
N ALA A 374 -4.75 18.30 13.15
CA ALA A 374 -4.44 17.34 12.10
C ALA A 374 -3.72 16.11 12.67
N VAL A 375 -3.65 15.04 11.88
CA VAL A 375 -2.90 13.81 12.21
C VAL A 375 -1.75 13.68 11.23
N ALA A 376 -0.53 13.54 11.75
CA ALA A 376 0.64 13.17 10.98
C ALA A 376 0.81 11.65 11.00
N MET A 377 0.96 11.06 9.82
CA MET A 377 1.41 9.68 9.66
C MET A 377 2.85 9.71 9.20
N CYS A 378 3.75 9.13 9.98
CA CYS A 378 5.18 9.28 9.82
C CYS A 378 5.90 7.93 9.74
N THR A 379 6.96 7.87 8.96
CA THR A 379 7.92 6.76 8.95
C THR A 379 9.34 7.32 9.02
N THR A 380 10.26 6.54 9.56
CA THR A 380 11.69 6.89 9.60
C THR A 380 12.44 6.03 8.60
N ILE A 381 13.27 6.64 7.77
CA ILE A 381 14.17 5.91 6.87
C ILE A 381 15.40 5.48 7.66
N SER A 382 15.76 4.20 7.53
CA SER A 382 16.98 3.64 8.10
C SER A 382 17.91 3.17 7.00
N ALA A 383 19.20 3.47 7.13
CA ALA A 383 20.22 2.86 6.31
C ALA A 383 20.56 1.47 6.85
N GLN A 384 20.71 0.51 5.95
CA GLN A 384 21.06 -0.86 6.29
C GLN A 384 22.18 -1.40 5.40
N LYS A 385 22.92 -2.37 5.93
CA LYS A 385 23.97 -3.04 5.17
C LYS A 385 23.35 -3.90 4.07
N CYS A 386 23.82 -3.71 2.84
CA CYS A 386 23.47 -4.57 1.72
C CYS A 386 24.72 -5.19 1.09
N ARG A 387 24.57 -6.31 0.38
CA ARG A 387 25.65 -6.93 -0.38
C ARG A 387 25.95 -6.10 -1.62
N LYS A 388 27.18 -5.57 -1.75
CA LYS A 388 27.59 -4.71 -2.88
C LYS A 388 27.31 -5.29 -4.27
N ALA A 389 27.29 -6.62 -4.40
CA ALA A 389 26.99 -7.31 -5.67
C ALA A 389 25.49 -7.42 -5.98
N ALA A 390 24.60 -7.10 -5.04
CA ALA A 390 23.16 -7.14 -5.27
C ALA A 390 22.73 -5.94 -6.12
N PHE A 391 21.82 -6.19 -7.07
CA PHE A 391 21.39 -5.23 -8.08
C PHE A 391 20.96 -3.87 -7.52
N CYS A 392 20.25 -3.86 -6.38
CA CYS A 392 19.73 -2.65 -5.76
C CYS A 392 20.56 -2.13 -4.57
N CYS A 393 21.73 -2.68 -4.29
CA CYS A 393 22.53 -2.23 -3.14
C CYS A 393 23.13 -0.83 -3.34
N SER A 394 23.38 -0.44 -4.58
CA SER A 394 23.93 0.88 -4.93
C SER A 394 22.85 1.91 -5.31
N MET A 395 21.58 1.68 -4.95
CA MET A 395 20.54 2.69 -5.20
C MET A 395 20.72 3.89 -4.26
N ASP A 396 20.39 5.07 -4.76
CA ASP A 396 20.11 6.26 -3.96
C ASP A 396 18.64 6.25 -3.48
N LEU A 397 18.26 7.29 -2.73
CA LEU A 397 16.87 7.52 -2.31
C LEU A 397 16.35 8.77 -3.03
N ALA A 398 15.87 8.61 -4.27
CA ALA A 398 15.44 9.73 -5.10
C ALA A 398 13.99 10.15 -4.83
N LYS A 399 13.13 9.18 -4.54
CA LYS A 399 11.69 9.39 -4.39
C LYS A 399 11.09 8.33 -3.47
N MET A 400 10.05 8.70 -2.73
CA MET A 400 9.18 7.77 -2.02
C MET A 400 7.75 7.92 -2.51
N GLU A 401 7.04 6.80 -2.68
CA GLU A 401 5.62 6.80 -3.03
C GLU A 401 4.79 6.00 -2.02
N VAL A 402 3.59 6.50 -1.75
CA VAL A 402 2.59 5.84 -0.90
C VAL A 402 1.29 5.71 -1.70
N PRO A 403 0.83 4.50 -2.07
CA PRO A 403 -0.48 4.31 -2.67
C PRO A 403 -1.60 4.69 -1.68
N VAL A 404 -2.40 5.68 -2.04
CA VAL A 404 -3.46 6.24 -1.19
C VAL A 404 -4.84 5.96 -1.77
N ASN A 405 -5.82 5.80 -0.89
CA ASN A 405 -7.21 5.82 -1.28
C ASN A 405 -7.55 7.19 -1.91
N ASN A 406 -8.01 7.18 -3.16
CA ASN A 406 -8.30 8.41 -3.91
C ASN A 406 -9.32 9.32 -3.20
N ALA A 407 -10.23 8.76 -2.39
CA ALA A 407 -11.18 9.54 -1.59
C ALA A 407 -10.49 10.44 -0.54
N CYS A 408 -9.27 10.09 -0.11
CA CYS A 408 -8.51 10.82 0.90
C CYS A 408 -7.61 11.93 0.33
N LYS A 409 -7.59 12.09 -1.00
CA LYS A 409 -6.72 13.07 -1.67
C LYS A 409 -6.98 14.52 -1.20
N SER A 410 -8.24 14.88 -0.97
CA SER A 410 -8.63 16.22 -0.50
C SER A 410 -8.36 16.46 0.99
N ASP A 411 -8.07 15.41 1.75
CA ASP A 411 -7.80 15.51 3.19
C ASP A 411 -6.31 15.67 3.50
N LEU A 412 -5.42 15.35 2.54
CA LEU A 412 -4.00 15.65 2.66
C LEU A 412 -3.78 17.16 2.69
N ARG A 413 -3.04 17.63 3.70
CA ARG A 413 -2.73 19.05 3.93
C ARG A 413 -1.33 19.39 3.48
N ARG A 414 -0.34 18.61 3.95
CA ARG A 414 1.08 18.77 3.60
C ARG A 414 1.84 17.46 3.78
N ILE A 415 3.05 17.43 3.25
CA ILE A 415 4.07 16.47 3.67
C ILE A 415 5.22 17.21 4.35
N THR A 416 5.96 16.52 5.20
CA THR A 416 7.15 17.06 5.85
C THR A 416 8.31 16.08 5.79
N ILE A 417 9.52 16.62 5.73
CA ILE A 417 10.78 15.90 5.86
C ILE A 417 11.50 16.49 7.08
N ASN A 418 11.76 15.67 8.10
CA ASN A 418 12.33 16.11 9.38
C ASN A 418 11.57 17.30 10.00
N GLY A 419 10.24 17.29 9.87
CA GLY A 419 9.36 18.36 10.35
C GLY A 419 9.27 19.60 9.45
N ILE A 420 10.13 19.71 8.43
CA ILE A 420 10.11 20.82 7.47
C ILE A 420 9.09 20.51 6.37
N GLY A 421 8.14 21.42 6.14
CA GLY A 421 7.15 21.28 5.07
C GLY A 421 7.80 21.33 3.69
N VAL A 422 7.50 20.35 2.84
CA VAL A 422 7.97 20.30 1.45
C VAL A 422 6.81 20.15 0.46
N SER A 423 7.05 20.44 -0.81
CA SER A 423 6.07 20.21 -1.88
C SER A 423 5.87 18.72 -2.13
N TYR A 424 4.62 18.30 -2.28
CA TYR A 424 4.27 16.96 -2.76
C TYR A 424 3.71 17.02 -4.17
N SER A 425 3.77 15.89 -4.86
CA SER A 425 3.03 15.67 -6.10
C SER A 425 2.18 14.41 -6.01
N TRP A 426 1.30 14.21 -6.99
CA TRP A 426 0.46 13.03 -7.10
C TRP A 426 0.88 12.20 -8.30
N GLY A 427 1.01 10.88 -8.12
CA GLY A 427 1.03 9.92 -9.23
C GLY A 427 -0.34 9.36 -9.49
N LEU A 428 -0.73 9.31 -10.76
CA LEU A 428 -1.91 8.61 -11.23
C LEU A 428 -1.44 7.51 -12.17
N TYR A 429 -1.82 6.29 -11.86
CA TYR A 429 -1.50 5.10 -12.64
C TYR A 429 -2.77 4.46 -13.19
N ASP A 430 -2.57 3.50 -14.10
CA ASP A 430 -3.65 2.65 -14.58
C ASP A 430 -4.39 1.99 -13.40
N ASN A 431 -5.68 1.69 -13.59
CA ASN A 431 -6.57 1.16 -12.55
C ASN A 431 -6.90 2.15 -11.41
N ASN A 432 -6.82 3.47 -11.65
CA ASN A 432 -7.14 4.52 -10.68
C ASN A 432 -6.30 4.46 -9.39
N ILE A 433 -5.08 3.91 -9.47
CA ILE A 433 -4.15 3.94 -8.35
C ILE A 433 -3.62 5.36 -8.20
N THR A 434 -3.90 5.97 -7.05
CA THR A 434 -3.40 7.30 -6.70
C THR A 434 -2.26 7.15 -5.71
N THR A 435 -1.16 7.85 -5.92
CA THR A 435 0.01 7.79 -5.03
C THR A 435 0.42 9.17 -4.59
N LEU A 436 0.72 9.31 -3.31
CA LEU A 436 1.39 10.48 -2.77
C LEU A 436 2.89 10.34 -3.01
N LYS A 437 3.52 11.38 -3.57
CA LYS A 437 4.95 11.40 -3.89
C LYS A 437 5.72 12.37 -3.00
N PHE A 438 6.79 11.85 -2.42
CA PHE A 438 7.90 12.63 -1.90
C PHE A 438 8.96 12.65 -2.97
N ASP A 439 9.00 13.73 -3.75
CA ASP A 439 9.96 13.91 -4.82
C ASP A 439 11.25 14.55 -4.27
N SER A 440 12.32 14.53 -5.08
CA SER A 440 13.57 15.24 -4.80
C SER A 440 14.28 14.87 -3.48
N LEU A 441 14.09 13.64 -2.98
CA LEU A 441 14.67 13.20 -1.72
C LEU A 441 16.20 13.25 -1.71
N ILE A 442 16.88 13.13 -2.86
CA ILE A 442 18.34 13.30 -2.94
C ILE A 442 18.77 14.72 -2.55
N ALA A 443 18.00 15.74 -2.93
CA ALA A 443 18.31 17.13 -2.62
C ALA A 443 17.95 17.48 -1.17
N ASP A 444 16.81 16.96 -0.69
CA ASP A 444 16.27 17.29 0.63
C ASP A 444 16.90 16.43 1.76
N LEU A 445 17.42 15.24 1.43
CA LEU A 445 18.02 14.28 2.36
C LEU A 445 19.40 13.79 1.86
N PRO A 446 20.45 14.61 1.96
CA PRO A 446 21.81 14.18 1.62
C PRO A 446 22.30 13.02 2.52
N ASN A 447 21.73 12.90 3.73
CA ASN A 447 21.87 11.71 4.57
C ASN A 447 20.46 11.21 4.96
N PRO A 448 19.95 10.16 4.29
CA PRO A 448 18.60 9.67 4.54
C PRO A 448 18.48 8.83 5.81
N ASP A 449 19.59 8.40 6.42
CA ASP A 449 19.55 7.60 7.65
C ASP A 449 19.01 8.43 8.83
N GLY A 450 17.95 7.94 9.47
CA GLY A 450 17.22 8.62 10.54
C GLY A 450 16.24 9.69 10.06
N ALA A 451 16.10 9.92 8.76
CA ALA A 451 15.19 10.92 8.25
C ALA A 451 13.72 10.53 8.50
N THR A 452 12.92 11.46 9.00
CA THR A 452 11.48 11.25 9.21
C THR A 452 10.68 11.84 8.05
N LEU A 453 9.86 11.03 7.40
CA LEU A 453 8.96 11.42 6.33
C LEU A 453 7.52 11.34 6.85
N CYS A 454 6.80 12.44 6.84
CA CYS A 454 5.42 12.48 7.31
C CYS A 454 4.46 13.03 6.25
N TRP A 455 3.23 12.54 6.25
CA TRP A 455 2.11 13.16 5.56
C TRP A 455 1.01 13.53 6.55
N VAL A 456 0.54 14.77 6.46
CA VAL A 456 -0.39 15.38 7.42
C VAL A 456 -1.78 15.44 6.80
N VAL A 457 -2.74 14.85 7.48
CA VAL A 457 -4.13 14.74 7.03
C VAL A 457 -5.09 15.40 8.02
N ARG A 458 -6.22 15.90 7.50
CA ARG A 458 -7.29 16.42 8.36
C ARG A 458 -7.85 15.30 9.26
N PRO A 459 -8.27 15.59 10.51
CA PRO A 459 -8.97 14.63 11.34
C PRO A 459 -10.27 14.19 10.64
N GLY A 460 -10.56 12.89 10.64
CA GLY A 460 -11.76 12.36 9.99
C GLY A 460 -11.60 10.91 9.52
N ALA A 461 -12.36 10.51 8.50
CA ALA A 461 -12.29 9.15 7.97
C ALA A 461 -10.88 8.79 7.51
N CYS A 462 -10.17 9.74 6.87
CA CYS A 462 -8.83 9.55 6.31
C CYS A 462 -7.69 9.75 7.31
N SER A 463 -7.96 10.01 8.59
CA SER A 463 -6.91 10.20 9.60
C SER A 463 -6.38 8.90 10.22
N THR A 464 -6.78 7.75 9.66
CA THR A 464 -6.27 6.44 10.05
C THR A 464 -5.50 5.80 8.88
N PRO A 465 -4.39 5.08 9.13
CA PRO A 465 -3.62 4.41 8.07
C PRO A 465 -4.48 3.50 7.19
N SER A 466 -5.39 2.76 7.81
CA SER A 466 -6.28 1.82 7.11
C SER A 466 -7.30 2.48 6.20
N ALA A 467 -7.70 3.71 6.48
CA ALA A 467 -8.60 4.43 5.57
C ALA A 467 -7.83 5.22 4.50
N PHE A 468 -6.68 5.77 4.88
CA PHE A 468 -5.85 6.59 4.00
C PHE A 468 -5.17 5.77 2.90
N CYS A 469 -4.68 4.58 3.21
CA CYS A 469 -3.90 3.76 2.28
C CYS A 469 -4.79 2.82 1.44
N GLN A 470 -4.45 2.64 0.15
CA GLN A 470 -5.32 2.02 -0.88
C GLN A 470 -5.88 0.62 -0.49
N THR A 471 -5.16 -0.16 0.29
CA THR A 471 -5.51 -1.56 0.64
C THR A 471 -5.77 -1.78 2.13
N GLY A 472 -5.96 -0.73 2.91
CA GLY A 472 -6.04 -0.84 4.37
C GLY A 472 -4.68 -0.93 5.07
N TYR A 473 -3.60 -1.03 4.31
CA TYR A 473 -2.23 -1.05 4.79
C TYR A 473 -1.39 -0.07 3.99
N CYS A 474 -0.52 0.66 4.66
CA CYS A 474 0.35 1.62 3.99
C CYS A 474 1.54 0.89 3.40
N GLN A 475 1.49 0.72 2.08
CA GLN A 475 2.67 0.33 1.32
C GLN A 475 3.51 1.56 1.01
N VAL A 476 4.81 1.44 1.20
CA VAL A 476 5.78 2.46 0.82
C VAL A 476 6.75 1.87 -0.19
N SER A 477 6.92 2.57 -1.30
CA SER A 477 7.89 2.22 -2.34
C SER A 477 8.99 3.28 -2.41
N LEU A 478 10.25 2.87 -2.22
CA LEU A 478 11.40 3.77 -2.32
C LEU A 478 12.06 3.60 -3.68
N PHE A 479 12.36 4.68 -4.40
CA PHE A 479 12.85 4.65 -5.77
C PHE A 479 14.27 5.16 -5.87
N SER A 480 15.06 4.48 -6.71
CA SER A 480 16.33 4.98 -7.22
C SER A 480 16.10 6.07 -8.28
N SER A 481 17.07 6.97 -8.46
CA SER A 481 17.04 8.04 -9.45
C SER A 481 16.90 7.53 -10.89
N ASN A 482 17.43 6.34 -11.17
CA ASN A 482 17.29 5.66 -12.46
C ASN A 482 16.00 4.81 -12.58
N ASN A 483 15.14 4.79 -11.57
CA ASN A 483 13.90 4.00 -11.47
C ASN A 483 14.07 2.50 -11.74
N LYS A 484 15.27 1.93 -11.54
CA LYS A 484 15.50 0.48 -11.72
C LYS A 484 15.24 -0.33 -10.46
N CYS A 485 15.31 0.30 -9.29
CA CYS A 485 15.10 -0.32 -8.00
C CYS A 485 13.95 0.35 -7.26
N CYS A 486 13.01 -0.45 -6.78
CA CYS A 486 11.83 0.03 -6.06
C CYS A 486 11.40 -0.91 -4.92
N PRO A 487 12.26 -1.14 -3.90
CA PRO A 487 11.86 -1.85 -2.69
C PRO A 487 10.52 -1.31 -2.18
N SER A 488 9.59 -2.22 -1.93
CA SER A 488 8.23 -1.91 -1.55
C SER A 488 7.86 -2.72 -0.32
N THR A 489 7.51 -2.02 0.76
CA THR A 489 7.24 -2.65 2.06
C THR A 489 5.96 -2.11 2.67
N TYR A 490 5.29 -2.94 3.47
CA TYR A 490 4.16 -2.50 4.28
C TYR A 490 4.68 -1.98 5.62
N ILE A 491 4.21 -0.79 6.03
CA ILE A 491 4.64 -0.12 7.26
C ILE A 491 3.50 0.16 8.23
#